data_AF-A0A699XER6-F1
#
_entry.id   AF-A0A699XER6-F1
#
_cell.length_a   1.000
_cell.length_b   1.000
_cell.length_c   1.000
_cell.angle_alpha   90.00
_cell.angle_beta   90.00
_cell.angle_gamma   90.00
#
_symmetry.space_group_name_H-M   'P 1'
#
loop_
_entity.id
_entity.type
_entity.pdbx_description
1 polymer ?
#
loop_
_entity_poly.entity_id
_entity_poly.type
_entity_poly.pdbx_seq_one_letter_code
_entity_poly.pdbx_strand_id
1 'polypeptide(L)'
;ALGIDNDNHELDISDYVNDDEIAGYKMQGDGPGDEEEREMPLADTSGSLQDSLLDQLHYAQLDELEQSIGEQLIGSIDGDGYIRR
;
A
#
# COMPACT_ATOMS: atom_id res chain seq x y z
N ALA A 1 17.20 40.97 -17.10
CA ALA A 1 18.30 40.53 -16.21
C ALA A 1 17.77 40.51 -14.79
N LEU A 2 18.13 39.47 -14.04
CA LEU A 2 17.58 39.07 -12.74
C LEU A 2 17.81 40.09 -11.62
N GLY A 3 16.86 40.12 -10.69
CA GLY A 3 17.03 40.57 -9.30
C GLY A 3 16.02 39.81 -8.46
N ILE A 4 16.47 38.74 -7.78
CA ILE A 4 15.66 37.97 -6.84
C ILE A 4 15.60 38.79 -5.55
N ASP A 5 14.43 39.31 -5.21
CA ASP A 5 14.14 39.81 -3.88
C ASP A 5 13.98 38.60 -2.95
N ASN A 6 14.98 38.43 -2.10
CA ASN A 6 15.12 37.34 -1.15
C ASN A 6 14.33 37.73 0.11
N ASP A 7 13.01 37.75 0.00
CA ASP A 7 12.11 37.90 1.13
C ASP A 7 12.17 36.62 1.96
N ASN A 8 13.08 36.66 2.93
CA ASN A 8 13.13 35.80 4.11
C ASN A 8 11.81 35.88 4.88
N HIS A 9 10.77 35.23 4.38
CA HIS A 9 9.82 34.57 5.26
C HIS A 9 10.47 33.24 5.64
N GLU A 10 11.39 33.35 6.60
CA GLU A 10 11.96 32.25 7.34
C GLU A 10 10.78 31.42 7.86
N LEU A 11 10.55 30.27 7.23
CA LEU A 11 9.63 29.26 7.72
C LEU A 11 10.11 28.89 9.11
N ASP A 12 9.43 29.42 10.13
CA ASP A 12 9.75 29.15 11.52
C ASP A 12 9.47 27.67 11.79
N ILE A 13 10.54 26.89 11.83
CA ILE A 13 10.49 25.45 12.04
C ILE A 13 10.11 25.11 13.49
N SER A 14 10.07 26.09 14.39
CA SER A 14 9.78 25.88 15.81
C SER A 14 8.34 25.39 16.07
N ASP A 15 7.40 25.69 15.16
CA ASP A 15 6.02 25.20 15.22
C ASP A 15 5.91 23.69 14.89
N TYR A 16 6.86 23.12 14.13
CA TYR A 16 6.92 21.68 13.84
C TYR A 16 7.82 20.91 14.81
N VAL A 17 8.72 21.61 15.51
CA VAL A 17 9.65 21.01 16.50
C VAL A 17 9.02 20.84 17.88
N ASN A 18 7.86 21.46 18.15
CA ASN A 18 7.12 21.29 19.41
C ASN A 18 6.15 20.09 19.45
N ASP A 19 6.15 19.24 18.42
CA ASP A 19 5.35 18.00 18.37
C ASP A 19 6.16 16.76 18.82
N ASP A 20 7.26 16.98 19.56
CA ASP A 20 7.99 15.96 20.32
C ASP A 20 7.21 15.47 21.57
N GLU A 21 5.89 15.61 21.59
CA GLU A 21 5.03 14.72 22.38
C GLU A 21 5.00 13.35 21.69
N ILE A 22 6.15 12.66 21.81
CA ILE A 22 6.32 11.23 21.63
C ILE A 22 5.09 10.54 22.21
N ALA A 23 4.22 10.08 21.30
CA ALA A 23 3.07 9.29 21.65
C ALA A 23 3.57 8.06 22.43
N GLY A 24 3.20 8.01 23.71
CA GLY A 24 3.57 6.95 24.65
C GLY A 24 2.89 5.61 24.34
N TYR A 25 2.96 5.13 23.10
CA TYR A 25 2.56 3.78 22.76
C TYR A 25 3.64 2.80 23.24
N LYS A 26 3.53 2.45 24.52
CA LYS A 26 4.02 1.23 25.18
C LYS A 26 5.47 0.84 24.85
N MET A 27 6.40 1.34 25.67
CA MET A 27 7.65 0.63 25.94
C MET A 27 7.29 -0.70 26.65
N GLN A 28 6.98 -1.72 25.87
CA GLN A 28 6.83 -3.09 26.36
C GLN A 28 8.24 -3.60 26.70
N GLY A 29 8.42 -3.96 27.97
CA GLY A 29 9.71 -4.25 28.59
C GLY A 29 10.54 -5.29 27.84
N ASP A 30 11.82 -4.99 27.75
CA ASP A 30 12.87 -5.87 27.25
C ASP A 30 13.15 -6.95 28.31
N GLY A 31 12.43 -8.06 28.22
CA GLY A 31 12.72 -9.30 28.94
C GLY A 31 13.18 -10.35 27.92
N PRO A 32 14.21 -11.16 28.21
CA PRO A 32 14.68 -12.17 27.27
C PRO A 32 13.65 -13.31 27.23
N GLY A 33 12.74 -13.22 26.26
CA GLY A 33 11.59 -14.12 26.18
C GLY A 33 11.13 -14.21 24.74
N ASP A 34 11.71 -15.20 24.07
CA ASP A 34 11.30 -15.81 22.81
C ASP A 34 11.22 -14.91 21.58
N GLU A 35 12.03 -15.31 20.60
CA GLU A 35 11.88 -15.06 19.18
C GLU A 35 10.56 -15.66 18.68
N GLU A 36 9.42 -15.24 19.25
CA GLU A 36 8.15 -15.36 18.56
C GLU A 36 8.27 -14.43 17.35
N GLU A 37 8.55 -15.07 16.22
CA GLU A 37 8.34 -14.62 14.86
C GLU A 37 7.04 -13.80 14.83
N ARG A 38 7.19 -12.49 15.08
CA ARG A 38 6.09 -11.55 14.96
C ARG A 38 5.79 -11.51 13.47
N GLU A 39 4.88 -12.38 13.03
CA GLU A 39 4.19 -12.25 11.75
C GLU A 39 3.56 -10.85 11.78
N MET A 40 4.30 -9.87 11.29
CA MET A 40 3.72 -8.58 10.98
C MET A 40 2.57 -8.91 10.02
N PRO A 41 1.33 -8.48 10.30
CA PRO A 41 0.30 -8.53 9.29
C PRO A 41 0.78 -7.57 8.21
N LEU A 42 1.48 -8.11 7.21
CA LEU A 42 1.62 -7.50 5.91
C LEU A 42 0.20 -7.42 5.41
N ALA A 43 -0.48 -6.32 5.74
CA ALA A 43 -1.65 -5.93 4.97
C ALA A 43 -1.16 -5.97 3.52
N ASP A 44 -1.75 -6.83 2.69
CA ASP A 44 -1.44 -6.92 1.28
C ASP A 44 -1.56 -5.52 0.68
N THR A 45 -0.43 -4.82 0.60
CA THR A 45 -0.35 -3.42 0.17
C THR A 45 -0.43 -3.32 -1.36
N SER A 46 -0.18 -4.44 -2.03
CA SER A 46 -0.65 -4.75 -3.38
C SER A 46 -2.09 -5.24 -3.29
N GLY A 47 -3.02 -4.62 -4.03
CA GLY A 47 -4.39 -5.13 -4.18
C GLY A 47 -4.41 -6.63 -4.55
N SER A 48 -5.57 -7.28 -4.39
CA SER A 48 -5.62 -8.74 -4.55
C SER A 48 -5.13 -9.16 -5.94
N LEU A 49 -4.65 -10.39 -6.08
CA LEU A 49 -4.30 -10.97 -7.38
C LEU A 49 -5.45 -10.80 -8.38
N GLN A 50 -6.70 -10.99 -7.92
CA GLN A 50 -7.89 -10.80 -8.75
C GLN A 50 -8.05 -9.34 -9.19
N ASP A 51 -7.84 -8.36 -8.31
CA ASP A 51 -7.91 -6.94 -8.67
C ASP A 51 -6.89 -6.58 -9.74
N SER A 52 -5.65 -7.06 -9.57
CA SER A 52 -4.56 -6.83 -10.53
C SER A 52 -4.84 -7.46 -11.90
N LEU A 53 -5.50 -8.62 -11.93
CA LEU A 53 -5.88 -9.28 -13.17
C LEU A 53 -7.07 -8.60 -13.86
N LEU A 54 -8.02 -8.08 -13.10
CA LEU A 54 -9.14 -7.30 -13.64
C LEU A 54 -8.64 -6.02 -14.31
N ASP A 55 -7.70 -5.30 -13.70
CA ASP A 55 -7.08 -4.13 -14.30
C ASP A 55 -6.39 -4.48 -15.63
N GLN A 56 -5.64 -5.59 -15.67
CA GLN A 56 -5.01 -6.08 -16.89
C GLN A 56 -6.05 -6.43 -17.98
N LEU A 57 -7.17 -7.05 -17.60
CA LEU A 57 -8.26 -7.38 -18.50
C LEU A 57 -8.86 -6.12 -19.12
N HIS A 58 -9.10 -5.07 -18.33
CA HIS A 58 -9.64 -3.80 -18.81
C HIS A 58 -8.70 -3.04 -19.77
N TYR A 59 -7.40 -3.31 -19.73
CA TYR A 59 -6.46 -2.74 -20.71
C TYR A 59 -6.43 -3.50 -22.03
N ALA A 60 -6.95 -4.73 -22.07
CA ALA A 60 -7.05 -5.51 -23.30
C ALA A 60 -8.21 -4.99 -24.16
N GLN A 61 -8.00 -4.88 -25.47
CA GLN A 61 -9.07 -4.58 -26.42
C GLN A 61 -9.82 -5.88 -26.74
N LEU A 62 -10.82 -6.18 -25.92
CA LEU A 62 -11.67 -7.35 -26.03
C LEU A 62 -13.07 -6.96 -26.50
N ASP A 63 -13.77 -7.87 -27.18
CA ASP A 63 -15.21 -7.73 -27.39
C ASP A 63 -16.01 -8.08 -26.12
N GLU A 64 -17.32 -7.85 -26.14
CA GLU A 64 -18.18 -8.09 -24.97
C GLU A 64 -18.18 -9.55 -24.50
N LEU A 65 -18.05 -10.50 -25.43
CA LEU A 65 -18.04 -11.92 -25.11
C LEU A 65 -16.71 -12.30 -24.46
N GLU A 66 -15.60 -11.85 -25.03
CA GLU A 66 -14.25 -12.06 -24.51
C GLU A 66 -14.07 -11.43 -23.13
N GLN A 67 -14.59 -10.21 -22.92
CA GLN A 67 -14.59 -9.54 -21.62
C GLN A 67 -15.35 -10.39 -20.57
N SER A 68 -16.55 -10.86 -20.91
CA SER A 68 -17.36 -11.69 -20.01
C SER A 68 -16.69 -13.04 -19.68
N ILE A 69 -16.04 -13.66 -20.65
CA ILE A 69 -15.25 -14.88 -20.43
C ILE A 69 -14.06 -14.58 -19.52
N GLY A 70 -13.35 -13.47 -19.75
CA GLY A 70 -12.19 -13.05 -18.95
C GLY A 70 -12.55 -12.85 -17.48
N GLU A 71 -13.64 -12.12 -17.20
CA GLU A 71 -14.13 -11.90 -15.83
C GLU A 71 -14.48 -13.23 -15.13
N GLN A 72 -15.14 -14.14 -15.85
CA GLN A 72 -15.48 -15.47 -15.32
C GLN A 72 -14.23 -16.31 -15.01
N LEU A 73 -13.22 -16.25 -15.87
CA LEU A 73 -11.95 -16.95 -15.65
C LEU A 73 -11.21 -16.37 -14.43
N ILE A 74 -11.11 -15.06 -14.31
CA ILE A 74 -10.44 -14.41 -13.16
C ILE A 74 -11.16 -14.74 -11.85
N GLY A 75 -12.50 -14.75 -11.86
CA GLY A 75 -13.30 -15.16 -10.70
C GLY A 75 -13.13 -16.63 -10.29
N SER A 76 -12.56 -17.47 -11.16
CA SER A 76 -12.28 -18.89 -10.88
C SER A 76 -10.88 -19.16 -10.32
N ILE A 77 -10.05 -18.12 -10.17
CA ILE A 77 -8.67 -18.21 -9.68
C ILE A 77 -8.63 -18.20 -8.15
N ASP A 78 -7.90 -19.17 -7.58
CA ASP A 78 -7.69 -19.31 -6.14
C ASP A 78 -6.49 -18.48 -5.63
N GLY A 79 -6.28 -18.42 -4.31
CA GLY A 79 -5.18 -17.67 -3.71
C GLY A 79 -3.77 -18.15 -4.08
N ASP A 80 -3.65 -19.35 -4.64
CA ASP A 80 -2.39 -19.91 -5.16
C ASP A 80 -2.18 -19.65 -6.68
N GLY A 81 -3.12 -18.97 -7.33
CA GLY A 81 -3.05 -18.57 -8.73
C GLY A 81 -3.55 -19.60 -9.74
N TYR A 82 -4.13 -20.73 -9.30
CA TYR A 82 -4.69 -21.74 -10.21
C TYR A 82 -6.19 -21.55 -10.43
N ILE A 83 -6.64 -21.88 -11.65
CA ILE A 83 -8.06 -21.94 -12.02
C ILE A 83 -8.69 -23.20 -11.43
N ARG A 84 -9.83 -23.03 -10.75
CA ARG A 84 -10.66 -24.14 -10.25
C ARG A 84 -11.62 -24.65 -11.35
N ARG A 85 -11.87 -25.96 -11.34
CA ARG A 85 -12.73 -26.66 -12.30
C ARG A 85 -14.18 -26.74 -11.87
#